data_AF-A0A419EMQ4-F1
#
_entry.id   AF-A0A419EMQ4-F1
#
_cell.length_a   1.000
_cell.length_b   1.000
_cell.length_c   1.000
_cell.angle_alpha   90.00
_cell.angle_beta   90.00
_cell.angle_gamma   90.00
#
_symmetry.space_group_name_H-M   'P 1'
#
loop_
_entity.id
_entity.type
_entity.pdbx_description
1 polymer ?
#
loop_
_entity_poly.entity_id
_entity_poly.type
_entity_poly.pdbx_seq_one_letter_code
_entity_poly.pdbx_strand_id
1 'polypeptide(L)'
;MIKDIKFLLCILSLLVFYNVSVAQDNPTGENMKQEKVTKRVGSLIKVKPEFEERYIILHKYTFPGVLERIRKSNIRNYSIFLLDGILFSYYEYVGNNYDADMKAIADPTTKDWWKLTDPMQEPLPTRKEGEWWAEMEQWFCYDKLIKPSSQAQRIGLVAEIIPGKEDEVKYLFMNFPPEINEATSYQSFQNNNIFFKDNKIYFYYEYAGDNIRSSFTRLSQFEKYQTFQAELNKLLLPKGTGNWEIMKEVFHTD
;
A
#
# COMPACT_ATOMS: atom_id res chain seq x y z
N MET A 1 -31.12 7.16 -8.24
CA MET A 1 -31.76 6.33 -7.19
C MET A 1 -30.73 5.32 -6.73
N ILE A 2 -30.32 5.46 -5.47
CA ILE A 2 -29.13 4.91 -4.83
C ILE A 2 -29.19 3.38 -4.78
N LYS A 3 -28.34 2.68 -5.55
CA LYS A 3 -28.12 1.23 -5.42
C LYS A 3 -26.68 0.86 -4.99
N ASP A 4 -25.75 1.79 -5.05
CA ASP A 4 -24.32 1.52 -4.82
C ASP A 4 -23.85 1.64 -3.35
N ILE A 5 -24.74 2.01 -2.42
CA ILE A 5 -24.40 2.12 -0.99
C ILE A 5 -24.37 0.74 -0.28
N LYS A 6 -24.94 -0.30 -0.90
CA LYS A 6 -25.08 -1.62 -0.25
C LYS A 6 -23.80 -2.46 -0.19
N PHE A 7 -22.77 -2.18 -0.99
CA PHE A 7 -21.57 -3.04 -1.01
C PHE A 7 -20.49 -2.67 0.00
N LEU A 8 -20.37 -1.38 0.35
CA LEU A 8 -19.51 -0.97 1.48
C LEU A 8 -20.02 -1.54 2.82
N LEU A 9 -21.27 -2.02 2.86
CA LEU A 9 -21.92 -2.60 4.03
C LEU A 9 -21.64 -4.10 4.26
N CYS A 10 -21.11 -4.85 3.28
CA CYS A 10 -20.88 -6.30 3.44
C CYS A 10 -19.41 -6.70 3.67
N ILE A 11 -18.43 -5.86 3.35
CA ILE A 11 -17.00 -6.19 3.56
C ILE A 11 -16.48 -5.67 4.91
N LEU A 12 -17.16 -4.69 5.53
CA LEU A 12 -16.73 -4.09 6.81
C LEU A 12 -17.35 -4.74 8.06
N SER A 13 -18.19 -5.77 7.92
CA SER A 13 -18.77 -6.52 9.06
C SER A 13 -17.79 -7.50 9.73
N LEU A 14 -16.53 -7.57 9.28
CA LEU A 14 -15.47 -8.40 9.88
C LEU A 14 -14.38 -7.62 10.65
N LEU A 15 -14.50 -6.29 10.77
CA LEU A 15 -13.51 -5.44 11.48
C LEU A 15 -14.00 -4.99 12.87
N VAL A 16 -14.68 -5.87 13.61
CA VAL A 16 -15.01 -5.62 15.02
C VAL A 16 -14.16 -6.53 15.89
N PHE A 17 -13.46 -5.89 16.83
CA PHE A 17 -12.62 -6.42 17.92
C PHE A 17 -11.15 -6.73 17.57
N TYR A 18 -10.27 -5.75 17.81
CA TYR A 18 -9.16 -5.86 18.76
C TYR A 18 -8.72 -4.45 19.18
N ASN A 19 -9.28 -3.97 20.29
CA ASN A 19 -8.66 -2.88 21.05
C ASN A 19 -7.53 -3.49 21.88
N VAL A 20 -6.28 -3.19 21.54
CA VAL A 20 -5.18 -3.28 22.49
C VAL A 20 -4.60 -1.88 22.60
N SER A 21 -4.92 -1.22 23.71
CA SER A 21 -4.29 0.03 24.11
C SER A 21 -2.84 -0.27 24.47
N VAL A 22 -1.89 0.32 23.73
CA VAL A 22 -0.50 0.43 24.17
C VAL A 22 -0.30 1.91 24.47
N ALA A 23 -0.07 2.22 25.74
CA ALA A 23 0.32 3.56 26.16
C ALA A 23 1.68 3.89 25.52
N GLN A 24 1.75 5.03 24.83
CA GLN A 24 3.01 5.63 24.42
C GLN A 24 3.17 6.97 25.13
N ASP A 25 4.29 7.09 25.83
CA ASP A 25 4.78 8.34 26.40
C ASP A 25 4.90 9.41 25.30
N ASN A 26 4.38 10.60 25.58
CA ASN A 26 4.51 11.77 24.71
C ASN A 26 5.84 12.49 24.99
N PRO A 27 6.80 12.54 24.06
CA PRO A 27 7.75 13.63 24.03
C PRO A 27 7.13 14.83 23.31
N THR A 28 7.11 15.95 24.01
CA THR A 28 6.67 17.26 23.55
C THR A 28 7.45 17.75 22.33
N GLY A 29 6.72 18.14 21.28
CA GLY A 29 7.02 19.31 20.45
C GLY A 29 8.44 19.43 19.87
N GLU A 30 8.88 18.47 19.08
CA GLU A 30 9.93 18.71 18.09
C GLU A 30 9.29 18.93 16.71
N ASN A 31 9.66 20.04 16.06
CA ASN A 31 9.38 20.31 14.65
C ASN A 31 10.11 19.24 13.81
N MET A 32 9.50 18.07 13.64
CA MET A 32 10.01 17.04 12.74
C MET A 32 9.98 17.59 11.32
N LYS A 33 11.14 18.01 10.81
CA LYS A 33 11.31 18.20 9.37
C LYS A 33 10.97 16.86 8.71
N GLN A 34 9.86 16.82 7.98
CA GLN A 34 9.50 15.68 7.18
C GLN A 34 10.67 15.35 6.24
N GLU A 35 11.20 14.13 6.35
CA GLU A 35 12.29 13.66 5.49
C GLU A 35 11.79 13.67 4.03
N LYS A 36 12.61 14.19 3.11
CA LYS A 36 12.24 14.23 1.70
C LYS A 36 12.31 12.81 1.12
N VAL A 37 11.17 12.28 0.69
CA VAL A 37 11.11 11.01 -0.03
C VAL A 37 11.76 11.17 -1.41
N THR A 38 12.74 10.32 -1.72
CA THR A 38 13.48 10.32 -2.99
C THR A 38 13.03 9.20 -3.92
N LYS A 39 12.50 8.09 -3.38
CA LYS A 39 11.91 6.99 -4.16
C LYS A 39 10.75 6.36 -3.38
N ARG A 40 9.72 5.91 -4.10
CA ARG A 40 8.66 5.03 -3.58
C ARG A 40 8.73 3.70 -4.29
N VAL A 41 8.58 2.62 -3.55
CA VAL A 41 8.76 1.27 -4.10
C VAL A 41 7.56 0.43 -3.75
N GLY A 42 6.91 -0.07 -4.80
CA GLY A 42 5.94 -1.15 -4.73
C GLY A 42 6.61 -2.46 -5.18
N SER A 43 6.40 -3.57 -4.49
CA SER A 43 6.89 -4.87 -4.95
C SER A 43 5.94 -6.01 -4.60
N LEU A 44 6.01 -7.08 -5.40
CA LEU A 44 5.17 -8.26 -5.23
C LEU A 44 5.99 -9.53 -4.99
N ILE A 45 5.46 -10.42 -4.17
CA ILE A 45 5.90 -11.81 -4.07
C ILE A 45 4.70 -12.69 -3.71
N LYS A 46 4.80 -14.01 -3.93
CA LYS A 46 3.82 -14.94 -3.36
C LYS A 46 4.25 -15.41 -1.99
N VAL A 47 3.28 -15.71 -1.15
CA VAL A 47 3.45 -16.58 0.02
C VAL A 47 2.82 -17.93 -0.29
N LYS A 48 3.51 -19.01 0.06
CA LYS A 48 2.98 -20.36 -0.11
C LYS A 48 1.81 -20.58 0.86
N PRO A 49 0.68 -21.15 0.40
CA PRO A 49 -0.54 -21.26 1.21
C PRO A 49 -0.32 -21.94 2.57
N GLU A 50 0.52 -22.97 2.62
CA GLU A 50 0.83 -23.72 3.84
C GLU A 50 1.62 -22.92 4.89
N PHE A 51 2.20 -21.78 4.53
CA PHE A 51 2.98 -20.92 5.41
C PHE A 51 2.34 -19.56 5.71
N GLU A 52 1.17 -19.26 5.15
CA GLU A 52 0.55 -17.93 5.25
C GLU A 52 0.38 -17.46 6.71
N GLU A 53 -0.23 -18.28 7.57
CA GLU A 53 -0.42 -17.93 8.97
C GLU A 53 0.92 -17.70 9.69
N ARG A 54 1.90 -18.58 9.43
CA ARG A 54 3.24 -18.48 10.03
C ARG A 54 3.96 -17.22 9.56
N TYR A 55 3.79 -16.83 8.29
CA TYR A 55 4.34 -15.60 7.74
C TYR A 55 3.79 -14.37 8.48
N ILE A 56 2.47 -14.31 8.69
CA ILE A 56 1.81 -13.23 9.42
C ILE A 56 2.31 -13.15 10.86
N ILE A 57 2.40 -14.29 11.55
CA ILE A 57 2.89 -14.34 12.94
C ILE A 57 4.34 -13.85 13.00
N LEU A 58 5.21 -14.33 12.12
CA LEU A 58 6.61 -13.88 12.09
C LEU A 58 6.69 -12.36 11.90
N HIS A 59 5.97 -11.79 10.93
CA HIS A 59 6.04 -10.36 10.65
C HIS A 59 5.51 -9.49 11.80
N LYS A 60 4.55 -9.98 12.57
CA LYS A 60 4.11 -9.35 13.82
C LYS A 60 5.23 -9.29 14.89
N TYR A 61 6.17 -10.23 14.86
CA TYR A 61 7.30 -10.34 15.78
C TYR A 61 8.65 -10.24 15.04
N THR A 62 8.72 -9.33 14.06
CA THR A 62 9.94 -9.09 13.28
C THR A 62 11.11 -8.78 14.21
N PHE A 63 12.29 -9.33 13.91
CA PHE A 63 13.48 -9.13 14.73
C PHE A 63 13.79 -7.62 14.87
N PRO A 64 14.01 -7.10 16.10
CA PRO A 64 14.30 -5.68 16.29
C PRO A 64 15.48 -5.18 15.45
N GLY A 65 16.53 -6.00 15.30
CA GLY A 65 17.68 -5.65 14.46
C GLY A 65 17.38 -5.56 12.97
N VAL A 66 16.34 -6.26 12.48
CA VAL A 66 15.85 -6.10 11.08
C VAL A 66 15.15 -4.76 10.92
N LEU A 67 14.31 -4.37 11.88
CA LEU A 67 13.64 -3.06 11.87
C LEU A 67 14.67 -1.92 11.93
N GLU A 68 15.69 -2.07 12.79
CA GLU A 68 16.80 -1.12 12.88
C GLU A 68 17.59 -1.04 11.56
N ARG A 69 17.84 -2.18 10.91
CA ARG A 69 18.51 -2.23 9.60
C ARG A 69 17.70 -1.54 8.51
N ILE A 70 16.39 -1.80 8.45
CA ILE A 70 15.46 -1.13 7.51
C ILE A 70 15.57 0.39 7.69
N ARG A 71 15.48 0.89 8.93
CA ARG A 71 15.58 2.32 9.23
C ARG A 71 16.95 2.90 8.88
N LYS A 72 18.04 2.19 9.20
CA LYS A 72 19.43 2.57 8.84
C LYS A 72 19.66 2.62 7.33
N SER A 73 18.89 1.85 6.57
CA SER A 73 18.94 1.82 5.10
C SER A 73 17.98 2.83 4.46
N ASN A 74 17.59 3.86 5.22
CA ASN A 74 16.73 4.97 4.79
C ASN A 74 15.38 4.55 4.23
N ILE A 75 14.86 3.38 4.63
CA ILE A 75 13.50 2.96 4.37
C ILE A 75 12.60 3.49 5.49
N ARG A 76 11.43 4.03 5.11
CA ARG A 76 10.36 4.57 5.96
C ARG A 76 9.01 4.07 5.49
N ASN A 77 8.02 4.16 6.37
CA ASN A 77 6.62 3.88 6.08
C ASN A 77 6.42 2.54 5.33
N TYR A 78 7.13 1.52 5.78
CA TYR A 78 7.18 0.24 5.08
C TYR A 78 6.03 -0.65 5.56
N SER A 79 5.13 -1.00 4.64
CA SER A 79 3.99 -1.86 4.89
C SER A 79 3.96 -3.06 3.93
N ILE A 80 3.43 -4.19 4.39
CA ILE A 80 3.14 -5.35 3.52
C ILE A 80 1.67 -5.72 3.68
N PHE A 81 0.99 -5.90 2.55
CA PHE A 81 -0.40 -6.30 2.45
C PHE A 81 -0.52 -7.68 1.80
N LEU A 82 -1.56 -8.43 2.14
CA LEU A 82 -1.80 -9.80 1.68
C LEU A 82 -3.22 -9.96 1.14
N LEU A 83 -3.35 -10.58 -0.03
CA LEU A 83 -4.60 -11.07 -0.59
C LEU A 83 -4.33 -12.29 -1.48
N ASP A 84 -5.08 -13.39 -1.27
CA ASP A 84 -5.02 -14.61 -2.09
C ASP A 84 -3.60 -15.13 -2.37
N GLY A 85 -2.76 -15.19 -1.32
CA GLY A 85 -1.37 -15.65 -1.42
C GLY A 85 -0.41 -14.66 -2.09
N ILE A 86 -0.85 -13.46 -2.46
CA ILE A 86 0.00 -12.38 -2.99
C ILE A 86 0.29 -11.36 -1.91
N LEU A 87 1.58 -11.11 -1.70
CA LEU A 87 2.10 -10.06 -0.85
C LEU A 87 2.44 -8.83 -1.70
N PHE A 88 1.92 -7.67 -1.31
CA PHE A 88 2.24 -6.36 -1.87
C PHE A 88 2.96 -5.53 -0.81
N SER A 89 4.23 -5.19 -1.06
CA SER A 89 4.98 -4.25 -0.24
C SER A 89 4.91 -2.83 -0.79
N TYR A 90 4.81 -1.86 0.11
CA TYR A 90 4.99 -0.44 -0.16
C TYR A 90 5.97 0.14 0.85
N TYR A 91 6.98 0.89 0.39
CA TYR A 91 7.80 1.70 1.27
C TYR A 91 8.32 2.98 0.59
N GLU A 92 8.78 3.90 1.43
CA GLU A 92 9.39 5.16 1.04
C GLU A 92 10.88 5.14 1.36
N TYR A 93 11.69 5.54 0.39
CA TYR A 93 13.12 5.70 0.55
C TYR A 93 13.46 7.18 0.64
N VAL A 94 14.23 7.56 1.68
CA VAL A 94 14.59 8.95 1.98
C VAL A 94 16.10 9.22 1.85
N GLY A 95 16.87 8.23 1.45
CA GLY A 95 18.32 8.33 1.33
C GLY A 95 18.77 8.92 -0.01
N ASN A 96 20.08 8.95 -0.21
CA ASN A 96 20.73 9.50 -1.41
C ASN A 96 21.48 8.46 -2.26
N ASN A 97 21.56 7.20 -1.81
CA ASN A 97 22.25 6.11 -2.52
C ASN A 97 21.49 4.79 -2.31
N TYR A 98 20.43 4.62 -3.09
CA TYR A 98 19.51 3.48 -2.98
C TYR A 98 20.24 2.14 -3.11
N ASP A 99 21.13 2.01 -4.09
CA ASP A 99 21.85 0.74 -4.33
C ASP A 99 22.78 0.36 -3.18
N ALA A 100 23.46 1.33 -2.57
CA ALA A 100 24.31 1.08 -1.41
C ALA A 100 23.49 0.65 -0.19
N ASP A 101 22.35 1.31 0.04
CA ASP A 101 21.46 1.00 1.16
C ASP A 101 20.80 -0.37 0.99
N MET A 102 20.32 -0.71 -0.21
CA MET A 102 19.74 -2.04 -0.47
C MET A 102 20.77 -3.17 -0.32
N LYS A 103 22.05 -2.93 -0.67
CA LYS A 103 23.13 -3.88 -0.39
C LYS A 103 23.41 -4.02 1.10
N ALA A 104 23.32 -2.93 1.86
CA ALA A 104 23.56 -2.93 3.31
C ALA A 104 22.48 -3.67 4.11
N ILE A 105 21.26 -3.84 3.55
CA ILE A 105 20.17 -4.62 4.17
C ILE A 105 20.59 -6.06 4.45
N ALA A 106 21.46 -6.65 3.62
CA ALA A 106 21.92 -8.04 3.76
C ALA A 106 22.95 -8.24 4.91
N ASP A 107 22.70 -7.63 6.06
CA ASP A 107 23.49 -7.79 7.27
C ASP A 107 23.21 -9.15 7.97
N PRO A 108 24.03 -9.55 8.96
CA PRO A 108 23.90 -10.87 9.58
C PRO A 108 22.50 -11.14 10.16
N THR A 109 21.93 -10.17 10.90
CA THR A 109 20.60 -10.30 11.51
C THR A 109 19.51 -10.46 10.46
N THR A 110 19.58 -9.69 9.37
CA THR A 110 18.61 -9.78 8.28
C THR A 110 18.74 -11.07 7.49
N LYS A 111 19.96 -11.58 7.31
CA LYS A 111 20.17 -12.92 6.72
C LYS A 111 19.60 -14.03 7.58
N ASP A 112 19.70 -13.94 8.91
CA ASP A 112 19.08 -14.92 9.81
C ASP A 112 17.56 -14.85 9.78
N TRP A 113 17.00 -13.65 9.65
CA TRP A 113 15.58 -13.45 9.40
C TRP A 113 15.13 -14.09 8.07
N TRP A 114 15.87 -13.88 6.99
CA TRP A 114 15.57 -14.44 5.66
C TRP A 114 15.58 -15.97 5.63
N LYS A 115 16.44 -16.63 6.43
CA LYS A 115 16.38 -18.10 6.60
C LYS A 115 15.02 -18.58 7.10
N LEU A 116 14.28 -17.74 7.82
CA LEU A 116 12.92 -18.05 8.29
C LEU A 116 11.86 -17.70 7.24
N THR A 117 11.97 -16.54 6.58
CA THR A 117 10.90 -16.03 5.70
C THR A 117 11.00 -16.50 4.26
N ASP A 118 12.20 -16.60 3.68
CA ASP A 118 12.38 -16.91 2.27
C ASP A 118 11.81 -18.29 1.89
N PRO A 119 11.92 -19.35 2.72
CA PRO A 119 11.30 -20.64 2.41
C PRO A 119 9.77 -20.60 2.29
N MET A 120 9.12 -19.59 2.90
CA MET A 120 7.68 -19.38 2.86
C MET A 120 7.23 -18.63 1.61
N GLN A 121 8.16 -17.99 0.91
CA GLN A 121 7.88 -17.16 -0.24
C GLN A 121 8.10 -17.93 -1.55
N GLU A 122 7.44 -17.45 -2.60
CA GLU A 122 7.67 -17.89 -3.97
C GLU A 122 7.79 -16.65 -4.87
N PRO A 123 8.95 -16.42 -5.52
CA PRO A 123 9.13 -15.31 -6.43
C PRO A 123 8.15 -15.37 -7.61
N LEU A 124 7.68 -14.21 -8.08
CA LEU A 124 6.83 -14.18 -9.27
C LEU A 124 7.58 -14.71 -10.51
N PRO A 125 6.93 -15.51 -11.38
CA PRO A 125 7.54 -15.94 -12.64
C PRO A 125 7.92 -14.79 -13.57
N THR A 126 7.22 -13.66 -13.43
CA THR A 126 7.33 -12.43 -14.24
C THR A 126 8.27 -11.38 -13.63
N ARG A 127 9.02 -11.71 -12.57
CA ARG A 127 10.02 -10.82 -11.99
C ARG A 127 11.23 -10.67 -12.93
N LYS A 128 11.99 -9.59 -12.81
CA LYS A 128 13.23 -9.42 -13.59
C LYS A 128 14.32 -10.37 -13.08
N GLU A 129 15.31 -10.63 -13.93
CA GLU A 129 16.47 -11.43 -13.52
C GLU A 129 17.16 -10.80 -12.30
N GLY A 130 17.48 -11.64 -11.31
CA GLY A 130 18.08 -11.20 -10.04
C GLY A 130 17.09 -10.68 -8.98
N GLU A 131 15.83 -10.43 -9.34
CA GLU A 131 14.81 -10.04 -8.35
C GLU A 131 14.36 -11.25 -7.50
N TRP A 132 14.12 -11.01 -6.21
CA TRP A 132 13.38 -11.91 -5.34
C TRP A 132 11.92 -11.46 -5.22
N TRP A 133 11.74 -10.22 -4.75
CA TRP A 133 10.48 -9.48 -4.87
C TRP A 133 10.46 -8.75 -6.21
N ALA A 134 9.36 -8.85 -6.95
CA ALA A 134 9.21 -8.22 -8.25
C ALA A 134 8.88 -6.73 -8.06
N GLU A 135 9.79 -5.83 -8.42
CA GLU A 135 9.53 -4.39 -8.36
C GLU A 135 8.45 -4.00 -9.38
N MET A 136 7.60 -3.05 -9.01
CA MET A 136 6.46 -2.59 -9.80
C MET A 136 6.72 -1.22 -10.43
N GLU A 137 6.06 -0.94 -11.56
CA GLU A 137 6.09 0.40 -12.15
C GLU A 137 5.13 1.33 -11.37
N GLN A 138 5.59 2.49 -10.92
CA GLN A 138 4.73 3.50 -10.32
C GLN A 138 4.05 4.32 -11.43
N TRP A 139 2.72 4.27 -11.52
CA TRP A 139 1.95 5.01 -12.53
C TRP A 139 1.41 6.34 -12.01
N PHE A 140 1.23 6.47 -10.69
CA PHE A 140 0.72 7.70 -10.10
C PHE A 140 1.21 7.86 -8.65
N CYS A 141 1.44 9.11 -8.28
CA CYS A 141 1.85 9.52 -6.94
C CYS A 141 1.23 10.88 -6.62
N TYR A 142 0.56 10.97 -5.48
CA TYR A 142 0.16 12.24 -4.86
C TYR A 142 0.44 12.16 -3.36
N ASP A 143 1.59 12.72 -2.97
CA ASP A 143 2.26 12.48 -1.69
C ASP A 143 2.01 13.53 -0.61
N LYS A 144 0.97 14.34 -0.79
CA LYS A 144 0.54 15.29 0.23
C LYS A 144 0.16 14.52 1.50
N LEU A 145 0.76 14.91 2.62
CA LEU A 145 0.38 14.45 3.96
C LEU A 145 -0.48 15.50 4.67
N ILE A 146 -1.44 15.02 5.46
CA ILE A 146 -2.30 15.82 6.34
C ILE A 146 -1.82 15.68 7.78
N LYS A 147 -1.42 14.45 8.16
CA LYS A 147 -0.73 14.14 9.42
C LYS A 147 0.35 13.07 9.17
N PRO A 148 1.26 12.80 10.12
CA PRO A 148 2.27 11.76 9.95
C PRO A 148 1.66 10.41 9.57
N SER A 149 2.32 9.66 8.67
CA SER A 149 1.85 8.34 8.21
C SER A 149 1.64 7.33 9.34
N SER A 150 2.43 7.43 10.42
CA SER A 150 2.29 6.63 11.64
C SER A 150 0.94 6.82 12.36
N GLN A 151 0.28 7.95 12.12
CA GLN A 151 -1.02 8.29 12.71
C GLN A 151 -2.19 8.05 11.75
N ALA A 152 -1.92 7.72 10.47
CA ALA A 152 -2.93 7.48 9.46
C ALA A 152 -3.22 5.98 9.32
N GLN A 153 -4.46 5.66 8.92
CA GLN A 153 -4.80 4.30 8.54
C GLN A 153 -4.21 4.02 7.15
N ARG A 154 -3.47 2.93 6.97
CA ARG A 154 -2.94 2.53 5.66
C ARG A 154 -3.88 1.52 5.01
N ILE A 155 -4.03 1.62 3.70
CA ILE A 155 -4.91 0.75 2.92
C ILE A 155 -4.18 0.32 1.65
N GLY A 156 -4.13 -0.99 1.44
CA GLY A 156 -3.74 -1.61 0.18
C GLY A 156 -4.98 -2.13 -0.56
N LEU A 157 -5.11 -1.79 -1.83
CA LEU A 157 -6.14 -2.33 -2.73
C LEU A 157 -5.48 -2.92 -3.97
N VAL A 158 -6.19 -3.84 -4.63
CA VAL A 158 -5.83 -4.31 -5.97
C VAL A 158 -7.04 -4.29 -6.88
N ALA A 159 -6.82 -3.98 -8.16
CA ALA A 159 -7.78 -4.19 -9.23
C ALA A 159 -7.10 -4.85 -10.43
N GLU A 160 -7.89 -5.62 -11.18
CA GLU A 160 -7.43 -6.32 -12.38
C GLU A 160 -7.89 -5.55 -13.61
N ILE A 161 -6.98 -5.24 -14.51
CA ILE A 161 -7.26 -4.52 -15.75
C ILE A 161 -7.82 -5.52 -16.78
N ILE A 162 -8.78 -5.08 -17.59
CA ILE A 162 -9.24 -5.85 -18.75
C ILE A 162 -8.05 -6.05 -19.70
N PRO A 163 -7.70 -7.28 -20.10
CA PRO A 163 -6.56 -7.51 -20.98
C PRO A 163 -6.58 -6.63 -22.24
N GLY A 164 -5.46 -5.96 -22.53
CA GLY A 164 -5.34 -5.03 -23.66
C GLY A 164 -5.79 -3.60 -23.37
N LYS A 165 -6.18 -3.28 -22.12
CA LYS A 165 -6.59 -1.94 -21.67
C LYS A 165 -5.54 -1.24 -20.80
N GLU A 166 -4.35 -1.82 -20.66
CA GLU A 166 -3.28 -1.33 -19.79
C GLU A 166 -2.87 0.11 -20.13
N ASP A 167 -2.70 0.43 -21.41
CA ASP A 167 -2.32 1.77 -21.87
C ASP A 167 -3.42 2.82 -21.59
N GLU A 168 -4.70 2.44 -21.69
CA GLU A 168 -5.84 3.32 -21.38
C GLU A 168 -5.89 3.63 -19.87
N VAL A 169 -5.69 2.61 -19.02
CA VAL A 169 -5.61 2.81 -17.56
C VAL A 169 -4.40 3.65 -17.19
N LYS A 170 -3.22 3.36 -17.77
CA LYS A 170 -2.01 4.14 -17.55
C LYS A 170 -2.22 5.60 -17.95
N TYR A 171 -2.86 5.85 -19.10
CA TYR A 171 -3.19 7.21 -19.54
C TYR A 171 -4.08 7.95 -18.54
N LEU A 172 -5.11 7.30 -17.97
CA LEU A 172 -5.97 7.92 -16.96
C LEU A 172 -5.18 8.36 -15.71
N PHE A 173 -4.25 7.53 -15.22
CA PHE A 173 -3.44 7.86 -14.05
C PHE A 173 -2.32 8.86 -14.33
N MET A 174 -1.73 8.83 -15.53
CA MET A 174 -0.74 9.84 -15.94
C MET A 174 -1.36 11.21 -16.17
N ASN A 175 -2.66 11.27 -16.51
CA ASN A 175 -3.42 12.49 -16.69
C ASN A 175 -4.46 12.67 -15.57
N PHE A 176 -4.11 12.23 -14.35
CA PHE A 176 -5.02 12.29 -13.21
C PHE A 176 -5.45 13.74 -12.93
N PRO A 177 -6.76 14.06 -12.90
CA PRO A 177 -7.24 15.42 -12.72
C PRO A 177 -6.74 16.04 -11.40
N PRO A 178 -5.99 17.17 -11.43
CA PRO A 178 -5.45 17.79 -10.22
C PRO A 178 -6.53 18.19 -9.19
N GLU A 179 -7.75 18.50 -9.65
CA GLU A 179 -8.85 18.84 -8.74
C GLU A 179 -9.32 17.65 -7.91
N ILE A 180 -9.13 16.42 -8.41
CA ILE A 180 -9.38 15.22 -7.63
C ILE A 180 -8.30 15.08 -6.54
N ASN A 181 -7.03 15.42 -6.81
CA ASN A 181 -5.99 15.43 -5.77
C ASN A 181 -6.34 16.36 -4.60
N GLU A 182 -6.80 17.57 -4.91
CA GLU A 182 -7.24 18.48 -3.85
C GLU A 182 -8.46 17.94 -3.10
N ALA A 183 -9.48 17.47 -3.84
CA ALA A 183 -10.69 16.91 -3.24
C ALA A 183 -10.39 15.70 -2.33
N THR A 184 -9.49 14.80 -2.72
CA THR A 184 -9.07 13.65 -1.90
C THR A 184 -8.43 14.13 -0.59
N SER A 185 -7.52 15.10 -0.63
CA SER A 185 -6.94 15.69 0.58
C SER A 185 -7.97 16.38 1.47
N TYR A 186 -8.92 17.12 0.90
CA TYR A 186 -10.03 17.71 1.68
C TYR A 186 -10.89 16.65 2.38
N GLN A 187 -10.94 15.43 1.84
CA GLN A 187 -11.63 14.30 2.43
C GLN A 187 -10.73 13.42 3.32
N SER A 188 -9.54 13.91 3.68
CA SER A 188 -8.59 13.24 4.56
C SER A 188 -7.85 12.04 3.95
N PHE A 189 -7.86 11.88 2.63
CA PHE A 189 -6.99 10.92 1.95
C PHE A 189 -5.62 11.55 1.70
N GLN A 190 -4.56 10.79 1.95
CA GLN A 190 -3.18 11.25 1.84
C GLN A 190 -2.30 10.14 1.25
N ASN A 191 -1.10 10.51 0.80
CA ASN A 191 -0.07 9.58 0.30
C ASN A 191 -0.57 8.53 -0.72
N ASN A 192 -1.22 8.99 -1.78
CA ASN A 192 -1.87 8.13 -2.78
C ASN A 192 -0.86 7.65 -3.82
N ASN A 193 -0.71 6.33 -3.98
CA ASN A 193 0.29 5.72 -4.85
C ASN A 193 -0.28 4.52 -5.63
N ILE A 194 -0.22 4.56 -6.96
CA ILE A 194 -0.66 3.48 -7.83
C ILE A 194 0.55 2.82 -8.48
N PHE A 195 0.63 1.50 -8.35
CA PHE A 195 1.64 0.67 -8.96
C PHE A 195 1.01 -0.33 -9.93
N PHE A 196 1.75 -0.72 -10.95
CA PHE A 196 1.30 -1.69 -11.95
C PHE A 196 2.25 -2.89 -12.04
N LYS A 197 1.66 -4.08 -12.16
CA LYS A 197 2.36 -5.33 -12.47
C LYS A 197 1.38 -6.37 -13.02
N ASP A 198 1.79 -7.07 -14.08
CA ASP A 198 1.11 -8.26 -14.62
C ASP A 198 -0.40 -8.12 -14.80
N ASN A 199 -0.86 -7.04 -15.45
CA ASN A 199 -2.28 -6.68 -15.68
C ASN A 199 -3.04 -6.13 -14.46
N LYS A 200 -2.41 -5.97 -13.31
CA LYS A 200 -3.07 -5.45 -12.10
C LYS A 200 -2.51 -4.10 -11.69
N ILE A 201 -3.40 -3.27 -11.15
CA ILE A 201 -3.02 -2.06 -10.42
C ILE A 201 -3.16 -2.30 -8.92
N TYR A 202 -2.18 -1.84 -8.16
CA TYR A 202 -2.13 -1.90 -6.71
C TYR A 202 -2.12 -0.48 -6.19
N PHE A 203 -3.08 -0.17 -5.32
CA PHE A 203 -3.25 1.16 -4.75
C PHE A 203 -2.86 1.11 -3.29
N TYR A 204 -1.82 1.85 -2.94
CA TYR A 204 -1.53 2.23 -1.57
C TYR A 204 -2.03 3.65 -1.33
N TYR A 205 -2.80 3.85 -0.26
CA TYR A 205 -3.09 5.17 0.25
C TYR A 205 -3.24 5.16 1.77
N GLU A 206 -3.19 6.35 2.33
CA GLU A 206 -3.38 6.58 3.76
C GLU A 206 -4.64 7.41 3.99
N TYR A 207 -5.35 7.12 5.07
CA TYR A 207 -6.54 7.85 5.50
C TYR A 207 -6.31 8.48 6.87
N ALA A 208 -6.41 9.81 6.90
CA ALA A 208 -6.08 10.62 8.06
C ALA A 208 -7.30 11.06 8.91
N GLY A 209 -8.52 10.82 8.41
CA GLY A 209 -9.75 11.24 9.09
C GLY A 209 -10.30 10.19 10.06
N ASP A 210 -11.47 10.49 10.61
CA ASP A 210 -12.12 9.63 11.62
C ASP A 210 -13.18 8.69 11.03
N ASN A 211 -13.68 8.98 9.82
CA ASN A 211 -14.77 8.23 9.21
C ASN A 211 -14.62 8.12 7.69
N ILE A 212 -13.87 7.10 7.28
CA ILE A 212 -13.53 6.85 5.88
C ILE A 212 -14.77 6.70 4.99
N ARG A 213 -15.86 6.13 5.52
CA ARG A 213 -17.13 5.98 4.80
C ARG A 213 -17.75 7.32 4.46
N SER A 214 -17.82 8.23 5.43
CA SER A 214 -18.38 9.56 5.22
C SER A 214 -17.50 10.38 4.27
N SER A 215 -16.16 10.25 4.37
CA SER A 215 -15.22 10.86 3.44
C SER A 215 -15.39 10.37 2.00
N PHE A 216 -15.48 9.05 1.79
CA PHE A 216 -15.77 8.50 0.46
C PHE A 216 -17.13 8.92 -0.07
N THR A 217 -18.16 9.01 0.78
CA THR A 217 -19.50 9.46 0.37
C THR A 217 -19.48 10.91 -0.14
N ARG A 218 -18.67 11.79 0.47
CA ARG A 218 -18.50 13.17 -0.01
C ARG A 218 -17.63 13.23 -1.25
N LEU A 219 -16.55 12.44 -1.32
CA LEU A 219 -15.70 12.37 -2.50
C LEU A 219 -16.48 11.86 -3.73
N SER A 220 -17.35 10.86 -3.55
CA SER A 220 -18.18 10.32 -4.63
C SER A 220 -19.26 11.27 -5.12
N GLN A 221 -19.51 12.39 -4.42
CA GLN A 221 -20.38 13.46 -4.91
C GLN A 221 -19.66 14.46 -5.81
N PHE A 222 -18.32 14.42 -5.86
CA PHE A 222 -17.54 15.30 -6.71
C PHE A 222 -17.59 14.84 -8.17
N GLU A 223 -18.12 15.67 -9.06
CA GLU A 223 -18.40 15.32 -10.47
C GLU A 223 -17.15 14.82 -11.20
N LYS A 224 -16.01 15.50 -11.06
CA LYS A 224 -14.76 15.05 -11.70
C LYS A 224 -14.32 13.67 -11.20
N TYR A 225 -14.49 13.39 -9.91
CA TYR A 225 -14.20 12.08 -9.35
C TYR A 225 -15.15 11.01 -9.89
N GLN A 226 -16.45 11.31 -10.01
CA GLN A 226 -17.43 10.39 -10.61
C GLN A 226 -17.07 10.05 -12.05
N THR A 227 -16.75 11.06 -12.87
CA THR A 227 -16.36 10.88 -14.27
C THR A 227 -15.10 10.03 -14.37
N PHE A 228 -14.06 10.36 -13.59
CA PHE A 228 -12.83 9.57 -13.56
C PHE A 228 -13.10 8.11 -13.17
N GLN A 229 -13.87 7.89 -12.10
CA GLN A 229 -14.20 6.55 -11.62
C GLN A 229 -15.03 5.77 -12.64
N ALA A 230 -15.97 6.42 -13.32
CA ALA A 230 -16.80 5.80 -14.34
C ALA A 230 -15.97 5.36 -15.55
N GLU A 231 -14.99 6.17 -16.00
CA GLU A 231 -14.09 5.76 -17.07
C GLU A 231 -13.16 4.63 -16.62
N LEU A 232 -12.56 4.74 -15.43
CA LEU A 232 -11.68 3.70 -14.90
C LEU A 232 -12.41 2.35 -14.75
N ASN A 233 -13.65 2.35 -14.23
CA ASN A 233 -14.42 1.11 -14.02
C ASN A 233 -14.72 0.36 -15.33
N LYS A 234 -14.79 1.05 -16.48
CA LYS A 234 -14.99 0.39 -17.79
C LYS A 234 -13.75 -0.39 -18.25
N LEU A 235 -12.60 -0.10 -17.67
CA LEU A 235 -11.30 -0.66 -18.05
C LEU A 235 -10.82 -1.76 -17.09
N LEU A 236 -11.53 -1.97 -15.98
CA LEU A 236 -11.20 -2.94 -14.95
C LEU A 236 -12.17 -4.13 -14.98
N LEU A 237 -11.66 -5.33 -14.71
CA LEU A 237 -12.50 -6.51 -14.52
C LEU A 237 -13.36 -6.34 -13.26
N PRO A 238 -14.60 -6.86 -13.27
CA PRO A 238 -15.46 -6.81 -12.09
C PRO A 238 -14.97 -7.79 -11.02
N LYS A 239 -15.07 -7.36 -9.76
CA LYS A 239 -14.80 -8.14 -8.53
C LYS A 239 -15.91 -7.90 -7.53
N GLY A 240 -16.70 -8.94 -7.23
CA GLY A 240 -17.91 -8.79 -6.41
C GLY A 240 -18.88 -7.80 -7.05
N THR A 241 -19.20 -6.69 -6.37
CA THR A 241 -20.02 -5.62 -6.97
C THR A 241 -19.22 -4.36 -7.32
N GLY A 242 -17.88 -4.43 -7.36
CA GLY A 242 -17.01 -3.33 -7.77
C GLY A 242 -15.90 -3.83 -8.69
N ASN A 243 -14.75 -3.18 -8.66
CA ASN A 243 -13.55 -3.56 -9.42
C ASN A 243 -12.31 -3.78 -8.51
N TRP A 244 -12.43 -3.41 -7.23
CA TRP A 244 -11.32 -3.35 -6.27
C TRP A 244 -11.51 -4.34 -5.13
N GLU A 245 -10.40 -4.90 -4.66
CA GLU A 245 -10.34 -5.80 -3.52
C GLU A 245 -9.39 -5.23 -2.46
N ILE A 246 -9.79 -5.26 -1.18
CA ILE A 246 -8.96 -4.79 -0.06
C ILE A 246 -7.98 -5.89 0.32
N MET A 247 -6.71 -5.51 0.47
CA MET A 247 -5.66 -6.38 0.97
C MET A 247 -5.49 -6.19 2.49
N LYS A 248 -5.23 -7.28 3.21
CA LYS A 248 -4.99 -7.27 4.66
C LYS A 248 -3.58 -6.77 4.95
N GLU A 249 -3.41 -5.72 5.76
CA GLU A 249 -2.09 -5.33 6.27
C GLU A 249 -1.57 -6.42 7.22
N VAL A 250 -0.36 -6.93 6.95
CA VAL A 250 0.29 -8.00 7.72
C VAL A 250 1.63 -7.58 8.35
N PHE A 251 2.14 -6.40 7.98
CA PHE A 251 3.37 -5.83 8.51
C PHE A 251 3.36 -4.32 8.35
N HIS A 252 3.92 -3.60 9.33
CA HIS A 252 4.25 -2.19 9.21
C HIS A 252 5.43 -1.78 10.09
N THR A 253 6.26 -0.85 9.61
CA THR A 253 7.24 -0.09 10.39
C THR A 253 7.36 1.34 9.85
N ASP A 254 7.54 2.31 10.76
CA ASP A 254 7.70 3.74 10.46
C ASP A 254 9.04 4.07 9.78
#